data_AF-A0A3N7H9W5-F1
#
_entry.id   AF-A0A3N7H9W5-F1
#
_cell.length_a   1.000
_cell.length_b   1.000
_cell.length_c   1.000
_cell.angle_alpha   90.00
_cell.angle_beta   90.00
_cell.angle_gamma   90.00
#
_symmetry.space_group_name_H-M   'P 1'
#
loop_
_entity.id
_entity.type
_entity.pdbx_description
1 polymer ?
#
loop_
_entity_poly.entity_id
_entity_poly.type
_entity_poly.pdbx_seq_one_letter_code
_entity_poly.pdbx_strand_id
1 'polypeptide(L)'
;MIQVAVGTGVREEIDLISDAANGLNRSQWLGQLSEVFDMHRMLALVSAIMIVLLFFVVRSRFAPNTHQSRFTNLVLLLLVLQIGSAGVLGYFDIPPFAQTVHLVLASLLFGTQYYLMLLLGKVSWK
;
A
#
# COMPACT_ATOMS: atom_id res chain seq x y z
N MET A 1 0.73 9.37 -0.50
CA MET A 1 1.92 9.94 0.17
C MET A 1 1.87 9.75 1.67
N ILE A 2 0.79 10.16 2.36
CA ILE A 2 0.65 9.94 3.81
C ILE A 2 0.89 8.47 4.19
N GLN A 3 0.26 7.51 3.50
CA GLN A 3 0.47 6.07 3.76
C GLN A 3 1.93 5.63 3.65
N VAL A 4 2.67 6.17 2.68
CA VAL A 4 4.08 5.81 2.45
C VAL A 4 4.97 6.43 3.53
N ALA A 5 4.72 7.69 3.89
CA ALA A 5 5.46 8.38 4.97
C ALA A 5 5.21 7.76 6.35
N VAL A 6 3.97 7.36 6.66
CA VAL A 6 3.68 6.61 7.88
C VAL A 6 4.35 5.23 7.82
N GLY A 7 4.34 4.57 6.66
CA GLY A 7 4.99 3.28 6.46
C GLY A 7 6.51 3.29 6.65
N THR A 8 7.19 4.39 6.32
CA THR A 8 8.64 4.52 6.61
C THR A 8 8.91 4.58 8.11
N GLY A 9 8.07 5.29 8.89
CA GLY A 9 8.18 5.32 10.35
C GLY A 9 7.98 3.94 10.98
N VAL A 10 6.98 3.18 10.50
CA VAL A 10 6.77 1.79 10.92
C VAL A 10 8.00 0.91 10.65
N ARG A 11 8.60 1.08 9.46
CA ARG A 11 9.80 0.31 9.09
C ARG A 11 10.97 0.63 10.02
N GLU A 12 11.25 1.91 10.24
CA GLU A 12 12.33 2.36 11.13
C GLU A 12 12.15 1.81 12.54
N GLU A 13 10.92 1.84 13.05
CA GLU A 13 10.57 1.27 14.35
C GLU A 13 10.78 -0.25 14.40
N ILE A 14 10.34 -0.98 13.37
CA ILE A 14 10.55 -2.43 13.23
C ILE A 14 12.04 -2.76 13.22
N ASP A 15 12.83 -2.05 12.42
CA ASP A 15 14.27 -2.29 12.29
C ASP A 15 14.95 -2.08 13.67
N LEU A 16 14.65 -0.97 14.37
CA LEU A 16 15.19 -0.69 15.72
C LEU A 16 14.81 -1.74 16.77
N ILE A 17 13.53 -2.13 16.84
CA ILE A 17 13.04 -3.10 17.83
C ILE A 17 13.59 -4.50 17.54
N SER A 18 13.60 -4.90 16.27
CA SER A 18 14.07 -6.24 15.88
C SER A 18 15.57 -6.42 16.13
N ASP A 19 16.38 -5.40 15.91
CA ASP A 19 17.81 -5.41 16.24
C ASP A 19 18.05 -5.47 17.76
N ALA A 20 17.25 -4.74 18.54
CA ALA A 20 17.34 -4.73 20.01
C ALA A 20 16.81 -6.03 20.66
N ALA A 21 15.95 -6.76 19.95
CA ALA A 21 15.24 -7.92 20.48
C ALA A 21 16.14 -9.14 20.80
N ASN A 22 17.41 -9.18 20.34
CA ASN A 22 18.43 -10.17 20.73
C ASN A 22 17.93 -11.65 20.80
N GLY A 23 17.07 -12.07 19.86
CA GLY A 23 16.52 -13.43 19.81
C GLY A 23 15.19 -13.65 20.54
N LEU A 24 14.51 -12.59 21.00
CA LEU A 24 13.11 -12.67 21.42
C LEU A 24 12.21 -13.14 20.27
N ASN A 25 11.16 -13.90 20.61
CA ASN A 25 10.19 -14.37 19.62
C ASN A 25 9.44 -13.19 19.00
N ARG A 26 9.12 -13.32 17.71
CA ARG A 26 8.41 -12.29 16.93
C ARG A 26 7.18 -11.70 17.62
N SER A 27 6.35 -12.57 18.19
CA SER A 27 5.13 -12.15 18.88
C SER A 27 5.39 -11.23 20.07
N GLN A 28 6.55 -11.36 20.73
CA GLN A 28 6.89 -10.59 21.91
C GLN A 28 7.34 -9.18 21.55
N TRP A 29 8.13 -9.01 20.49
CA TRP A 29 8.60 -7.70 20.09
C TRP A 29 7.59 -6.95 19.21
N LEU A 30 6.71 -7.64 18.47
CA LEU A 30 5.58 -6.99 17.79
C LEU A 30 4.64 -6.26 18.76
N GLY A 31 4.50 -6.75 19.99
CA GLY A 31 3.74 -6.09 21.04
C GLY A 31 4.38 -4.79 21.56
N GLN A 32 5.58 -4.46 21.11
CA GLN A 32 6.30 -3.23 21.46
C GLN A 32 6.15 -2.13 20.39
N LEU A 33 5.51 -2.44 19.26
CA LEU A 33 5.24 -1.45 18.22
C LEU A 33 4.29 -0.37 18.74
N SER A 34 4.59 0.88 18.39
CA SER A 34 3.80 2.04 18.71
C SER A 34 2.48 2.08 17.93
N GLU A 35 1.61 3.02 18.31
CA GLU A 35 0.34 3.31 17.63
C GLU A 35 0.52 3.69 16.14
N VAL A 36 1.73 4.06 15.71
CA VAL A 36 2.05 4.36 14.30
C VAL A 36 1.81 3.13 13.42
N PHE A 37 2.08 1.92 13.92
CA PHE A 37 1.80 0.67 13.20
C PHE A 37 0.30 0.48 12.95
N ASP A 38 -0.52 0.71 13.97
CA ASP A 38 -1.98 0.58 13.83
C ASP A 38 -2.56 1.67 12.94
N MET A 39 -2.05 2.90 13.03
CA MET A 39 -2.40 3.98 12.12
C MET A 39 -2.07 3.61 10.67
N HIS A 40 -0.89 3.03 10.41
CA HIS A 40 -0.51 2.57 9.08
C HIS A 40 -1.49 1.54 8.52
N ARG A 41 -1.91 0.57 9.34
CA ARG A 41 -2.86 -0.49 8.96
C ARG A 41 -4.25 0.07 8.68
N MET A 42 -4.72 0.99 9.50
CA MET A 42 -6.02 1.65 9.30
C MET A 42 -6.04 2.50 8.02
N LEU A 43 -4.99 3.28 7.78
CA LEU A 43 -4.84 4.05 6.55
C LEU A 43 -4.70 3.14 5.31
N ALA A 44 -4.07 1.98 5.43
CA ALA A 44 -4.03 0.97 4.36
C ALA A 44 -5.43 0.47 4.01
N LEU A 45 -6.26 0.16 5.02
CA LEU A 45 -7.64 -0.28 4.83
C LEU A 45 -8.48 0.79 4.14
N VAL A 46 -8.40 2.04 4.62
CA VAL A 46 -9.11 3.18 4.01
C VAL A 46 -8.67 3.36 2.55
N SER A 47 -7.36 3.31 2.29
CA SER A 47 -6.81 3.44 0.94
C SER A 47 -7.30 2.33 0.01
N ALA A 48 -7.35 1.08 0.49
CA ALA A 48 -7.87 -0.06 -0.25
C ALA A 48 -9.35 0.13 -0.62
N ILE A 49 -10.18 0.55 0.35
CA ILE A 49 -11.60 0.86 0.11
C ILE A 49 -11.74 1.95 -0.94
N MET A 50 -10.98 3.04 -0.84
CA MET A 50 -11.02 4.13 -1.82
C MET A 50 -10.64 3.67 -3.23
N ILE A 51 -9.63 2.81 -3.37
CA ILE A 51 -9.24 2.23 -4.66
C ILE A 51 -10.35 1.37 -5.24
N VAL A 52 -11.00 0.53 -4.42
CA VAL A 52 -12.13 -0.31 -4.86
C VAL A 52 -13.33 0.54 -5.29
N LEU A 53 -13.66 1.59 -4.54
CA LEU A 53 -14.72 2.53 -4.93
C LEU A 53 -14.37 3.25 -6.24
N LEU A 54 -13.12 3.72 -6.39
CA LEU A 54 -12.63 4.31 -7.63
C LEU A 54 -12.77 3.35 -8.81
N PHE A 55 -12.52 2.05 -8.60
CA PHE A 55 -12.72 1.05 -9.63
C PHE A 55 -14.16 1.03 -10.13
N PHE A 56 -15.14 0.96 -9.23
CA PHE A 56 -16.55 0.96 -9.63
C PHE A 56 -16.94 2.24 -10.37
N VAL A 57 -16.46 3.41 -9.92
CA VAL A 57 -16.71 4.70 -10.59
C VAL A 57 -16.12 4.74 -12.01
N VAL A 58 -14.90 4.23 -12.21
CA VAL A 58 -14.31 4.18 -13.54
C VAL A 58 -15.07 3.18 -14.43
N ARG A 59 -15.42 2.00 -13.90
CA ARG A 59 -16.16 0.98 -14.63
C ARG A 59 -17.57 1.41 -15.03
N SER A 60 -18.22 2.29 -14.27
CA SER A 60 -19.53 2.82 -14.63
C SER A 60 -19.48 3.93 -15.67
N ARG A 61 -18.31 4.57 -15.90
CA ARG A 61 -18.17 5.75 -16.77
C ARG A 61 -17.34 5.51 -18.03
N PHE A 62 -16.47 4.52 -18.03
CA PHE A 62 -15.52 4.29 -19.13
C PHE A 62 -15.62 2.86 -19.66
N ALA A 63 -15.56 2.72 -20.99
CA ALA A 63 -15.54 1.41 -21.64
C ALA A 63 -14.27 0.61 -21.23
N PRO A 64 -14.30 -0.73 -21.27
CA PRO A 64 -13.18 -1.56 -20.79
C PRO A 64 -11.82 -1.32 -21.47
N ASN A 65 -11.82 -0.88 -22.73
CA ASN A 65 -10.59 -0.71 -23.52
C ASN A 65 -9.98 0.71 -23.44
N THR A 66 -10.55 1.60 -22.63
CA THR A 66 -9.97 2.95 -22.45
C THR A 66 -8.71 2.92 -21.58
N HIS A 67 -7.87 3.95 -21.69
CA HIS A 67 -6.71 4.10 -20.82
C HIS A 67 -7.11 4.14 -19.33
N GLN A 68 -8.21 4.83 -19.00
CA GLN A 68 -8.73 4.90 -17.63
C GLN A 68 -9.00 3.50 -17.08
N SER A 69 -9.80 2.68 -17.78
CA SER A 69 -10.14 1.33 -17.36
C SER A 69 -8.91 0.42 -17.21
N ARG A 70 -7.94 0.52 -18.13
CA ARG A 70 -6.69 -0.25 -18.06
C ARG A 70 -5.85 0.12 -16.84
N PHE A 71 -5.65 1.42 -16.59
CA PHE A 71 -4.88 1.88 -15.44
C PHE A 71 -5.59 1.60 -14.11
N THR A 72 -6.93 1.66 -14.07
CA THR A 72 -7.69 1.24 -12.88
C THR A 72 -7.49 -0.25 -12.58
N ASN A 73 -7.46 -1.13 -13.58
CA ASN A 73 -7.13 -2.54 -13.37
C ASN A 73 -5.71 -2.72 -12.84
N LEU A 74 -4.76 -1.95 -13.36
CA LEU A 74 -3.38 -1.97 -12.88
C LEU A 74 -3.26 -1.50 -11.43
N VAL A 75 -4.00 -0.45 -11.03
CA VAL A 75 -4.07 0.00 -9.63
C VAL A 75 -4.62 -1.11 -8.73
N LEU A 76 -5.68 -1.82 -9.15
CA LEU A 76 -6.20 -2.96 -8.37
C LEU A 76 -5.20 -4.11 -8.26
N LEU A 77 -4.51 -4.46 -9.36
CA LEU A 77 -3.49 -5.49 -9.35
C LEU A 77 -2.37 -5.12 -8.37
N LEU A 78 -1.87 -3.88 -8.45
CA LEU A 78 -0.84 -3.38 -7.55
C LEU A 78 -1.32 -3.33 -6.09
N LEU A 79 -2.58 -3.01 -5.82
CA LEU A 79 -3.16 -3.09 -4.48
C LEU A 79 -3.13 -4.52 -3.93
N VAL A 80 -3.53 -5.51 -4.73
CA VAL A 80 -3.47 -6.93 -4.32
C VAL A 80 -2.04 -7.35 -4.01
N LEU A 81 -1.08 -6.99 -4.86
CA LEU A 81 0.34 -7.27 -4.63
C LEU A 81 0.88 -6.54 -3.38
N GLN A 82 0.42 -5.30 -3.13
CA GLN A 82 0.78 -4.54 -1.94
C GLN A 82 0.30 -5.21 -0.66
N ILE A 83 -0.96 -5.67 -0.64
CA ILE A 83 -1.53 -6.40 0.50
C ILE A 83 -0.83 -7.75 0.68
N GLY A 84 -0.54 -8.45 -0.43
CA GLY A 84 0.19 -9.72 -0.39
C GLY A 84 1.59 -9.56 0.20
N SER A 85 2.36 -8.57 -0.25
CA SER A 85 3.69 -8.27 0.31
C SER A 85 3.62 -7.80 1.78
N ALA A 86 2.57 -7.05 2.17
CA ALA A 86 2.32 -6.72 3.57
C ALA A 86 2.07 -7.99 4.42
N GLY A 87 1.31 -8.95 3.87
CA GLY A 87 1.10 -10.25 4.50
C GLY A 87 2.41 -11.02 4.68
N VAL A 88 3.29 -11.02 3.68
CA VAL A 88 4.62 -11.64 3.81
C VAL A 88 5.39 -11.02 4.97
N LEU A 89 5.41 -9.69 5.07
CA LEU A 89 6.03 -8.99 6.21
C LEU A 89 5.35 -9.35 7.54
N GLY A 90 4.03 -9.46 7.57
CA GLY A 90 3.27 -9.84 8.75
C GLY A 90 3.63 -11.23 9.28
N TYR A 91 3.76 -12.22 8.38
CA TYR A 91 3.81 -13.64 8.75
C TYR A 91 5.18 -14.34 8.64
N PHE A 92 6.17 -13.76 7.95
CA PHE A 92 7.45 -14.43 7.65
C PHE A 92 8.67 -13.75 8.27
N ASP A 93 8.57 -13.32 9.53
CA ASP A 93 9.68 -12.69 10.27
C ASP A 93 10.33 -11.49 9.56
N ILE A 94 9.58 -10.78 8.72
CA ILE A 94 10.01 -9.54 8.03
C ILE A 94 11.33 -9.75 7.29
N PRO A 95 11.34 -10.60 6.24
CA PRO A 95 12.58 -10.85 5.53
C PRO A 95 13.00 -9.57 4.80
N PRO A 96 14.29 -9.18 4.77
CA PRO A 96 14.73 -7.88 4.26
C PRO A 96 14.27 -7.58 2.84
N PHE A 97 14.27 -8.59 1.96
CA PHE A 97 13.81 -8.43 0.58
C PHE A 97 12.32 -8.04 0.49
N ALA A 98 11.47 -8.53 1.41
CA ALA A 98 10.05 -8.23 1.40
C ALA A 98 9.79 -6.76 1.76
N GLN A 99 10.65 -6.15 2.60
CA GLN A 99 10.54 -4.73 2.92
C GLN A 99 10.79 -3.89 1.67
N THR A 100 11.85 -4.22 0.92
CA THR A 100 12.17 -3.55 -0.36
C THR A 100 11.06 -3.75 -1.38
N VAL A 101 10.57 -4.98 -1.55
CA VAL A 101 9.47 -5.29 -2.48
C VAL A 101 8.21 -4.50 -2.12
N HIS A 102 7.84 -4.45 -0.83
CA HIS A 102 6.67 -3.71 -0.38
C HIS A 102 6.78 -2.20 -0.67
N LEU A 103 7.96 -1.60 -0.52
CA LEU A 103 8.20 -0.19 -0.83
C LEU A 103 8.16 0.10 -2.34
N VAL A 104 8.75 -0.77 -3.16
CA VAL A 104 8.69 -0.65 -4.63
C VAL A 104 7.25 -0.74 -5.12
N LEU A 105 6.49 -1.72 -4.63
CA LEU A 105 5.07 -1.88 -4.96
C LEU A 105 4.25 -0.67 -4.49
N ALA A 106 4.52 -0.12 -3.30
CA ALA A 106 3.86 1.09 -2.80
C ALA A 106 4.10 2.29 -3.73
N SER A 107 5.33 2.41 -4.23
CA SER A 107 5.76 3.50 -5.11
C SER A 107 5.08 3.38 -6.48
N LEU A 108 5.03 2.16 -7.05
CA LEU A 108 4.32 1.89 -8.30
C LEU A 108 2.82 2.10 -8.16
N LEU A 109 2.21 1.63 -7.07
CA LEU A 109 0.79 1.81 -6.78
C LEU A 109 0.44 3.29 -6.73
N PHE A 110 1.21 4.08 -5.97
CA PHE A 110 1.00 5.52 -5.87
C PHE A 110 1.18 6.22 -7.22
N GLY A 111 2.26 5.94 -7.95
CA GLY A 111 2.51 6.55 -9.26
C GLY A 111 1.40 6.26 -10.26
N THR A 112 0.93 5.01 -10.29
CA THR A 112 -0.18 4.57 -11.15
C THR A 112 -1.50 5.23 -10.74
N GLN A 113 -1.78 5.32 -9.44
CA GLN A 113 -2.97 6.00 -8.92
C GLN A 113 -2.95 7.49 -9.25
N TYR A 114 -1.81 8.16 -9.11
CA TYR A 114 -1.64 9.57 -9.48
C TYR A 114 -1.87 9.77 -10.99
N TYR A 115 -1.27 8.93 -11.83
CA TYR A 115 -1.48 9.00 -13.27
C TYR A 115 -2.94 8.75 -13.67
N LEU A 116 -3.62 7.79 -13.03
CA LEU A 116 -5.05 7.58 -13.23
C LEU A 116 -5.86 8.84 -12.88
N MET A 117 -5.53 9.54 -11.80
CA MET A 117 -6.18 10.81 -11.45
C MET A 117 -5.98 11.88 -12.54
N LEU A 118 -4.78 11.97 -13.15
CA LEU A 118 -4.54 12.85 -14.28
C LEU A 118 -5.39 12.48 -15.51
N LEU A 119 -5.57 11.19 -15.79
CA LEU A 119 -6.44 10.72 -16.88
C LEU A 119 -7.92 11.03 -16.64
N LEU A 120 -8.37 11.01 -15.38
CA LEU A 120 -9.75 11.34 -15.00
C LEU A 120 -9.98 12.86 -15.00
N GLY A 121 -8.97 13.65 -14.62
CA GLY A 121 -9.05 15.12 -14.59
C GLY A 121 -9.14 15.77 -15.98
N LYS A 122 -8.71 15.09 -17.05
CA LYS A 122 -8.80 15.61 -18.44
C LYS A 122 -10.23 15.69 -19.02
N VAL A 123 -11.28 15.35 -18.25
CA VAL A 123 -12.68 15.26 -18.74
C VAL A 123 -13.60 16.34 -18.12
N SER A 124 -13.11 17.50 -17.70
CA SER A 124 -13.97 18.58 -17.16
C SER A 124 -13.72 19.99 -17.70
N TRP A 125 -13.31 20.13 -18.96
CA TRP A 125 -13.41 21.41 -19.67
C TRP A 125 -13.98 21.17 -21.07
N LYS A 126 -15.31 21.17 -21.15
CA LYS A 126 -16.09 21.53 -22.34
C LYS A 126 -17.29 22.35 -21.87
#